data_AF-A0A7X6YK43-F1
#
_entry.id   AF-A0A7X6YK43-F1
#
_cell.length_a   1.000
_cell.length_b   1.000
_cell.length_c   1.000
_cell.angle_alpha   90.00
_cell.angle_beta   90.00
_cell.angle_gamma   90.00
#
_symmetry.space_group_name_H-M   'P 1'
#
loop_
_entity.id
_entity.type
_entity.pdbx_description
1 polymer ?
#
loop_
_entity_poly.entity_id
_entity_poly.type
_entity_poly.pdbx_seq_one_letter_code
_entity_poly.pdbx_strand_id
1 'polypeptide(L)'
;MKKIILLIAAAFIFACSGPKGMVKIESNGNEVTQAATVTEEDSVEYELIVMDPEFESWYIFQDSPARYRSQQYYESWNRQYVSAWNALAMNPGRRSFFQTIIGYEPNVDYGFKLNHKLFYYFQYVEHKLRIPILSNGPVGVVI
;
A
#
# COMPACT_ATOMS: atom_id res chain seq x y z
N MET A 1 -8.51 9.17 -46.80
CA MET A 1 -9.52 8.51 -45.94
C MET A 1 -9.02 7.19 -45.31
N LYS A 2 -8.32 6.29 -46.03
CA LYS A 2 -7.75 5.05 -45.44
C LYS A 2 -6.68 5.26 -44.33
N LYS A 3 -5.87 6.32 -44.41
CA LYS A 3 -4.82 6.62 -43.41
C LYS A 3 -5.38 7.19 -42.08
N ILE A 4 -6.58 7.78 -42.09
CA ILE A 4 -7.24 8.31 -40.89
C ILE A 4 -7.86 7.17 -40.07
N ILE A 5 -8.35 6.12 -40.73
CA ILE A 5 -8.90 4.92 -40.08
C ILE A 5 -7.79 4.14 -39.34
N LEU A 6 -6.56 4.14 -39.87
CA LEU A 6 -5.38 3.55 -39.23
C LEU A 6 -4.89 4.33 -37.99
N LEU A 7 -5.20 5.64 -37.87
CA LEU A 7 -4.84 6.47 -36.71
C LEU A 7 -5.81 6.30 -35.54
N ILE A 8 -7.08 5.98 -35.79
CA ILE A 8 -8.09 5.76 -34.75
C ILE A 8 -7.94 4.36 -34.11
N ALA A 9 -7.46 3.38 -34.87
CA ALA A 9 -7.20 2.02 -34.36
C ALA A 9 -5.99 1.94 -33.39
N ALA A 10 -5.09 2.92 -33.43
CA ALA A 10 -3.92 2.99 -32.53
C ALA A 10 -4.20 3.72 -31.20
N ALA A 11 -5.38 4.31 -31.02
CA ALA A 11 -5.72 5.10 -29.83
C ALA A 11 -6.36 4.29 -28.69
N PHE A 12 -6.56 2.98 -28.85
CA PHE A 12 -7.11 2.10 -27.81
C PHE A 12 -6.02 1.43 -26.96
N ILE A 13 -4.97 2.16 -26.61
CA ILE A 13 -3.99 1.65 -25.64
C ILE A 13 -4.59 1.82 -24.23
N PHE A 14 -5.33 0.78 -23.84
CA PHE A 14 -5.49 0.26 -22.48
C PHE A 14 -5.51 1.27 -21.33
N ALA A 15 -6.66 1.87 -21.08
CA ALA A 15 -7.01 2.29 -19.72
C ALA A 15 -7.62 1.09 -18.97
N CYS A 16 -6.82 0.05 -18.70
CA CYS A 16 -7.23 -0.99 -17.76
C CYS A 16 -6.91 -0.49 -16.35
N SER A 17 -7.90 0.10 -15.67
CA SER A 17 -7.75 0.44 -14.26
C SER A 17 -7.64 -0.85 -13.46
N GLY A 18 -6.47 -1.13 -12.89
CA GLY A 18 -6.26 -2.28 -12.01
C GLY A 18 -7.15 -2.23 -10.76
N PRO A 19 -7.28 -3.35 -10.04
CA PRO A 19 -8.05 -3.41 -8.80
C PRO A 19 -7.45 -2.46 -7.74
N LYS A 20 -8.26 -1.52 -7.24
CA LYS A 20 -7.88 -0.57 -6.19
C LYS A 20 -8.44 -1.02 -4.83
N GLY A 21 -7.78 -0.62 -3.74
CA GLY A 21 -8.22 -0.92 -2.38
C GLY A 21 -7.99 -2.36 -1.90
N MET A 22 -7.12 -3.09 -2.61
CA MET A 22 -6.56 -4.35 -2.18
C MET A 22 -5.12 -4.14 -1.69
N VAL A 23 -4.91 -4.33 -0.38
CA VAL A 23 -3.61 -4.21 0.27
C VAL A 23 -3.48 -5.29 1.34
N LYS A 24 -2.30 -5.89 1.47
CA LYS A 24 -2.00 -6.87 2.52
C LYS A 24 -0.55 -6.80 2.94
N ILE A 25 -0.28 -7.28 4.14
CA ILE A 25 1.08 -7.50 4.65
C ILE A 25 1.33 -9.00 4.60
N GLU A 26 2.45 -9.41 4.00
CA GLU A 26 2.88 -10.81 3.96
C GLU A 26 4.29 -10.94 4.53
N SER A 27 4.59 -12.06 5.18
CA SER A 27 5.95 -12.41 5.56
C SER A 27 6.70 -12.91 4.33
N ASN A 28 7.86 -12.34 4.03
CA ASN A 28 8.82 -12.88 3.08
C ASN A 28 9.51 -14.10 3.71
N GLY A 29 8.76 -15.20 3.82
CA GLY A 29 9.33 -16.51 4.05
C GLY A 29 9.79 -17.06 2.72
N ASN A 30 11.11 -17.19 2.53
CA ASN A 30 11.59 -18.16 1.56
C ASN A 30 10.88 -19.48 1.86
N GLU A 31 10.18 -20.05 0.88
CA GLU A 31 9.89 -21.49 0.90
C GLU A 31 11.24 -22.21 0.83
N VAL A 32 11.95 -22.29 1.96
CA VAL A 32 13.18 -23.07 2.07
C VAL A 32 12.74 -24.53 2.01
N THR A 33 12.89 -25.09 0.82
CA THR A 33 12.91 -26.53 0.60
C THR A 33 13.83 -27.18 1.63
N GLN A 34 13.20 -28.01 2.45
CA GLN A 34 13.74 -29.04 3.33
C GLN A 34 15.19 -29.46 2.99
N ALA A 35 16.18 -28.85 3.68
CA ALA A 35 17.49 -29.40 4.08
C ALA A 35 18.60 -28.32 4.12
N ALA A 36 18.67 -27.55 5.21
CA ALA A 36 19.94 -27.08 5.76
C ALA A 36 19.72 -26.51 7.15
N THR A 37 20.28 -27.18 8.14
CA THR A 37 20.46 -26.69 9.51
C THR A 37 21.33 -25.43 9.52
N VAL A 38 20.75 -24.26 9.79
CA VAL A 38 21.45 -23.12 10.39
C VAL A 38 20.48 -22.44 11.37
N THR A 39 20.82 -22.49 12.65
CA THR A 39 20.20 -21.72 13.71
C THR A 39 20.78 -20.31 13.65
N GLU A 40 20.14 -19.42 12.90
CA GLU A 40 20.25 -17.98 13.09
C GLU A 40 18.84 -17.49 13.44
N GLU A 41 18.72 -16.50 14.33
CA GLU A 41 17.43 -15.86 14.60
C GLU A 41 16.96 -15.18 13.31
N ASP A 42 16.28 -15.95 12.47
CA ASP A 42 15.83 -15.52 11.14
C ASP A 42 14.75 -14.46 11.38
N SER A 43 15.14 -13.19 11.31
CA SER A 43 14.21 -12.09 11.50
C SER A 43 13.20 -12.15 10.36
N VAL A 44 11.94 -12.37 10.68
CA VAL A 44 10.87 -12.43 9.68
C VAL A 44 10.76 -11.08 9.00
N GLU A 45 11.12 -11.02 7.72
CA GLU A 45 10.90 -9.83 6.90
C GLU A 45 9.45 -9.78 6.44
N TYR A 46 8.87 -8.59 6.39
CA TYR A 46 7.49 -8.38 5.94
C TYR A 46 7.45 -7.43 4.76
N GLU A 47 6.53 -7.68 3.84
CA GLU A 47 6.31 -6.86 2.65
C GLU A 47 4.86 -6.39 2.56
N LEU A 48 4.69 -5.14 2.11
CA LEU A 48 3.40 -4.58 1.77
C LEU A 48 3.10 -4.85 0.29
N ILE A 49 2.07 -5.64 0.04
CA ILE A 49 1.59 -5.94 -1.31
C ILE A 49 0.37 -5.07 -1.60
N VAL A 50 0.49 -4.22 -2.61
CA VAL A 50 -0.56 -3.31 -3.08
C VAL A 50 -0.89 -3.67 -4.53
N MET A 51 -2.17 -3.93 -4.82
CA MET A 51 -2.59 -4.31 -6.18
C MET A 51 -2.86 -3.12 -7.10
N ASP A 52 -2.82 -1.90 -6.59
CA ASP A 52 -2.99 -0.69 -7.38
C ASP A 52 -1.68 -0.37 -8.14
N PRO A 53 -1.66 -0.48 -9.48
CA PRO A 53 -0.43 -0.31 -10.26
C PRO A 53 0.11 1.13 -10.24
N GLU A 54 -0.72 2.12 -9.91
CA GLU A 54 -0.29 3.52 -9.83
C GLU A 54 0.44 3.82 -8.51
N PHE A 55 0.23 2.99 -7.48
CA PHE A 55 0.77 3.25 -6.15
C PHE A 55 2.29 3.29 -6.12
N GLU A 56 2.97 2.29 -6.69
CA GLU A 56 4.45 2.22 -6.63
C GLU A 56 5.10 3.43 -7.30
N SER A 57 4.61 3.85 -8.46
CA SER A 57 5.13 5.03 -9.15
C SER A 57 4.88 6.30 -8.36
N TRP A 58 3.70 6.45 -7.75
CA TRP A 58 3.39 7.58 -6.88
C TRP A 58 4.24 7.56 -5.61
N TYR A 59 4.46 6.39 -5.01
CA TYR A 59 5.24 6.20 -3.80
C TYR A 59 6.70 6.60 -4.04
N ILE A 60 7.33 6.13 -5.12
CA ILE A 60 8.71 6.50 -5.48
C ILE A 60 8.87 8.02 -5.61
N PHE A 61 7.89 8.72 -6.20
CA PHE A 61 7.94 10.18 -6.32
C PHE A 61 7.86 10.90 -4.96
N GLN A 62 7.16 10.29 -3.99
CA GLN A 62 6.98 10.85 -2.66
C GLN A 62 8.05 10.39 -1.65
N ASP A 63 8.75 9.30 -1.94
CA ASP A 63 9.76 8.67 -1.10
C ASP A 63 11.05 9.50 -1.08
N SER A 64 11.08 10.52 -0.22
CA SER A 64 12.19 11.45 -0.08
C SER A 64 12.77 11.42 1.34
N PRO A 65 14.07 11.06 1.51
CA PRO A 65 14.71 11.00 2.83
C PRO A 65 14.64 12.32 3.62
N ALA A 66 14.66 13.46 2.92
CA ALA A 66 14.55 14.78 3.56
C ALA A 66 13.19 15.01 4.26
N ARG A 67 12.17 14.22 3.89
CA ARG A 67 10.82 14.29 4.47
C ARG A 67 10.49 13.15 5.42
N TYR A 68 11.43 12.25 5.66
CA TYR A 68 11.21 11.14 6.59
C TYR A 68 10.85 11.64 7.99
N ARG A 69 10.06 10.81 8.66
CA ARG A 69 9.70 10.93 10.07
C ARG A 69 10.26 9.73 10.81
N SER A 70 10.20 9.75 12.14
CA SER A 70 10.67 8.61 12.93
C SER A 70 9.83 7.36 12.66
N GLN A 71 10.42 6.18 12.88
CA GLN A 71 9.67 4.91 12.84
C GLN A 71 8.43 4.97 13.74
N GLN A 72 8.59 5.46 14.98
CA GLN A 72 7.51 5.67 15.94
C GLN A 72 6.35 6.51 15.38
N TYR A 73 6.65 7.53 14.56
CA TYR A 73 5.62 8.34 13.91
C TYR A 73 4.80 7.50 12.93
N TYR A 74 5.45 6.72 12.08
CA TYR A 74 4.77 5.86 11.11
C TYR A 74 3.96 4.77 11.80
N GLU A 75 4.51 4.10 12.80
CA GLU A 75 3.79 3.08 13.57
C GLU A 75 2.55 3.65 14.26
N SER A 76 2.67 4.84 14.85
CA SER A 76 1.55 5.49 15.54
C SER A 76 0.40 5.87 14.59
N TRP A 77 0.72 6.30 13.38
CA TRP A 77 -0.30 6.56 12.36
C TRP A 77 -0.85 5.27 11.73
N ASN A 78 0.02 4.29 11.45
CA ASN A 78 -0.39 3.01 10.87
C ASN A 78 -1.41 2.30 11.75
N ARG A 79 -1.24 2.30 13.08
CA ARG A 79 -2.24 1.74 14.01
C ARG A 79 -3.61 2.39 13.84
N GLN A 80 -3.66 3.72 13.74
CA GLN A 80 -4.92 4.46 13.57
C GLN A 80 -5.56 4.18 12.21
N TYR A 81 -4.76 4.25 11.13
CA TYR A 81 -5.24 4.01 9.78
C TYR A 81 -5.68 2.58 9.56
N VAL A 82 -4.93 1.57 10.03
CA VAL A 82 -5.32 0.17 9.93
C VAL A 82 -6.62 -0.09 10.68
N SER A 83 -6.78 0.45 11.88
CA SER A 83 -8.03 0.33 12.64
C SER A 83 -9.22 0.91 11.86
N ALA A 84 -9.07 2.10 11.28
CA ALA A 84 -10.13 2.74 10.50
C ALA A 84 -10.41 1.99 9.19
N TRP A 85 -9.37 1.60 8.46
CA TRP A 85 -9.45 0.79 7.24
C TRP A 85 -10.21 -0.51 7.49
N ASN A 86 -9.82 -1.26 8.53
CA ASN A 86 -10.43 -2.54 8.86
C ASN A 86 -11.90 -2.36 9.26
N ALA A 87 -12.26 -1.29 10.00
CA ALA A 87 -13.65 -0.99 10.32
C ALA A 87 -14.50 -0.74 9.05
N LEU A 88 -13.95 -0.05 8.05
CA LEU A 88 -14.60 0.19 6.76
C LEU A 88 -14.69 -1.10 5.92
N ALA A 89 -13.66 -1.94 5.95
CA ALA A 89 -13.62 -3.21 5.24
C ALA A 89 -14.55 -4.28 5.84
N MET A 90 -14.86 -4.23 7.14
CA MET A 90 -15.74 -5.20 7.82
C MET A 90 -17.22 -5.03 7.48
N ASN A 91 -17.66 -3.85 7.03
CA ASN A 91 -19.03 -3.61 6.59
C ASN A 91 -19.09 -3.14 5.13
N PRO A 92 -18.62 -3.97 4.17
CA PRO A 92 -18.48 -3.52 2.80
C PRO A 92 -19.85 -3.48 2.10
N GLY A 93 -20.19 -2.33 1.53
CA GLY A 93 -21.22 -2.27 0.50
C GLY A 93 -20.80 -3.07 -0.74
N ARG A 94 -21.75 -3.38 -1.64
CA ARG A 94 -21.52 -4.18 -2.87
C ARG A 94 -20.39 -3.67 -3.79
N ARG A 95 -19.97 -2.41 -3.64
CA ARG A 95 -18.89 -1.77 -4.42
C ARG A 95 -17.88 -1.09 -3.49
N SER A 96 -17.62 -1.68 -2.32
CA SER A 96 -16.67 -1.12 -1.36
C SER A 96 -15.28 -1.00 -1.98
N PHE A 97 -14.65 0.15 -1.74
CA PHE A 97 -13.23 0.33 -2.02
C PHE A 97 -12.37 -0.49 -1.06
N PHE A 98 -12.77 -0.58 0.21
CA PHE A 98 -12.04 -1.31 1.24
C PHE A 98 -12.36 -2.80 1.13
N GLN A 99 -11.50 -3.55 0.42
CA GLN A 99 -11.74 -4.96 0.09
C GLN A 99 -10.98 -5.95 0.97
N THR A 100 -10.02 -5.47 1.76
CA THR A 100 -9.06 -6.31 2.48
C THR A 100 -8.96 -5.87 3.94
N ILE A 101 -8.72 -6.83 4.83
CA ILE A 101 -8.33 -6.58 6.21
C ILE A 101 -6.79 -6.56 6.26
N ILE A 102 -6.22 -5.50 6.85
CA ILE A 102 -4.79 -5.36 7.02
C ILE A 102 -4.41 -5.93 8.39
N GLY A 103 -3.62 -7.01 8.40
CA GLY A 103 -3.08 -7.63 9.61
C GLY A 103 -1.82 -6.91 10.10
N TYR A 104 -2.00 -5.81 10.84
CA TYR A 104 -0.90 -5.04 11.43
C TYR A 104 -0.97 -5.10 12.95
N GLU A 105 0.00 -5.76 13.57
CA GLU A 105 0.04 -6.00 15.01
C GLU A 105 0.97 -5.00 15.73
N PRO A 106 0.51 -4.28 16.77
CA PRO A 106 1.31 -3.25 17.45
C PRO A 106 2.61 -3.73 18.10
N ASN A 107 2.74 -5.03 18.37
CA ASN A 107 3.89 -5.62 19.07
C ASN A 107 4.89 -6.28 18.11
N VAL A 108 4.64 -6.25 16.80
CA VAL A 108 5.54 -6.81 15.78
C VAL A 108 6.38 -5.69 15.18
N ASP A 109 7.71 -5.88 15.14
CA ASP A 109 8.60 -4.96 14.44
C ASP A 109 8.62 -5.27 12.95
N TYR A 110 7.80 -4.53 12.20
CA TYR A 110 7.77 -4.61 10.74
C TYR A 110 8.93 -3.85 10.06
N GLY A 111 9.76 -3.14 10.84
CA GLY A 111 10.84 -2.31 10.34
C GLY A 111 10.38 -1.00 9.69
N PHE A 112 11.35 -0.10 9.49
CA PHE A 112 11.10 1.24 8.95
C PHE A 112 10.45 1.21 7.57
N LYS A 113 10.96 0.38 6.65
CA LYS A 113 10.55 0.36 5.24
C LYS A 113 9.07 0.00 5.08
N LEU A 114 8.59 -1.04 5.76
CA LEU A 114 7.18 -1.41 5.71
C LEU A 114 6.32 -0.34 6.35
N ASN A 115 6.70 0.14 7.54
CA ASN A 115 5.94 1.18 8.24
C ASN A 115 5.79 2.45 7.40
N HIS A 116 6.88 2.89 6.77
CA HIS A 116 6.89 4.02 5.85
C HIS A 116 5.98 3.76 4.65
N LYS A 117 6.15 2.64 3.94
CA LYS A 117 5.38 2.32 2.74
C LYS A 117 3.88 2.18 3.03
N LEU A 118 3.50 1.51 4.12
CA LEU A 118 2.11 1.38 4.57
C LEU A 118 1.48 2.74 4.89
N PHE A 119 2.21 3.59 5.59
CA PHE A 119 1.75 4.95 5.88
C PHE A 119 1.48 5.74 4.60
N TYR A 120 2.41 5.70 3.63
CA TYR A 120 2.24 6.38 2.35
C TYR A 120 1.14 5.77 1.49
N TYR A 121 0.83 4.47 1.63
CA TYR A 121 -0.35 3.89 1.01
C TYR A 121 -1.65 4.55 1.48
N PHE A 122 -1.79 4.82 2.78
CA PHE A 122 -2.95 5.56 3.28
C PHE A 122 -2.98 7.00 2.74
N GLN A 123 -1.82 7.67 2.67
CA GLN A 123 -1.74 9.01 2.07
C GLN A 123 -2.09 9.00 0.57
N TYR A 124 -1.72 7.96 -0.16
CA TYR A 124 -2.12 7.77 -1.55
C TYR A 124 -3.65 7.69 -1.66
N VAL A 125 -4.29 6.88 -0.82
CA VAL A 125 -5.75 6.73 -0.82
C VAL A 125 -6.45 8.06 -0.50
N GLU A 126 -6.00 8.79 0.52
CA GLU A 126 -6.65 10.04 0.92
C GLU A 126 -6.36 11.21 -0.05
N HIS A 127 -5.11 11.39 -0.48
CA HIS A 127 -4.70 12.58 -1.23
C HIS A 127 -4.76 12.38 -2.75
N LYS A 128 -4.38 11.19 -3.24
CA LYS A 128 -4.35 10.90 -4.68
C LYS A 128 -5.69 10.33 -5.16
N LEU A 129 -6.26 9.35 -4.44
CA LEU A 129 -7.56 8.76 -4.79
C LEU A 129 -8.75 9.55 -4.24
N ARG A 130 -8.54 10.46 -3.28
CA ARG A 130 -9.59 11.29 -2.66
C ARG A 130 -10.65 10.46 -1.93
N ILE A 131 -10.23 9.36 -1.33
CA ILE A 131 -11.10 8.49 -0.54
C ILE A 131 -10.74 8.69 0.94
N PRO A 132 -11.65 9.23 1.76
CA PRO A 132 -11.36 9.49 3.17
C PRO A 132 -11.27 8.19 3.95
N ILE A 133 -10.27 8.10 4.84
CA ILE A 133 -10.13 7.01 5.81
C ILE A 133 -10.29 7.57 7.22
N LEU A 134 -9.60 8.66 7.53
CA LEU A 134 -9.65 9.38 8.79
C LEU A 134 -10.22 10.79 8.60
N SER A 135 -10.89 11.31 9.62
CA SER A 135 -11.36 12.71 9.63
C SER A 135 -10.24 13.70 9.91
N ASN A 136 -9.18 13.28 10.62
CA ASN A 136 -8.07 14.13 11.07
C ASN A 136 -6.71 13.45 10.82
N GLY A 137 -6.32 13.36 9.55
CA GLY A 137 -5.01 12.84 9.14
C GLY A 137 -3.85 13.82 9.37
N PRO A 138 -2.60 13.36 9.21
CA PRO A 138 -1.43 14.22 9.27
C PRO A 138 -1.39 15.18 8.07
N VAL A 139 -0.90 16.40 8.31
CA VAL A 139 -0.89 17.47 7.31
C VAL A 139 0.52 17.67 6.74
N GLY A 140 0.61 18.01 5.45
CA GLY A 140 1.88 18.40 4.81
C GLY A 140 2.86 17.25 4.60
N VAL A 141 2.35 16.02 4.45
CA VAL A 141 3.20 14.82 4.34
C VAL A 141 3.53 14.45 2.90
N VAL A 142 2.67 14.80 1.94
CA VAL A 142 2.85 14.51 0.51
C VAL A 142 3.01 15.83 -0.28
N ILE A 143 3.72 15.78 -1.41
CA ILE A 143 3.86 16.91 -2.37
C ILE A 143 2.60 17.01 -3.22
#